data_AF-A0A965AMY2-F1
#
_entry.id   AF-A0A965AMY2-F1
#
_cell.length_a   1.000
_cell.length_b   1.000
_cell.length_c   1.000
_cell.angle_alpha   90.00
_cell.angle_beta   90.00
_cell.angle_gamma   90.00
#
_symmetry.space_group_name_H-M   'P 1'
#
loop_
_entity.id
_entity.type
_entity.pdbx_description
1 polymer ?
#
loop_
_entity_poly.entity_id
_entity_poly.type
_entity_poly.pdbx_seq_one_letter_code
_entity_poly.pdbx_strand_id
1 'polypeptide(L)'
;AEFNVPLSESAFVHSSLELPDGKVLLVGTDNGDVVVTRHLATGALDATFADGGLARVHVLNAADEGYRATLSKDGKILVTGFAHNGVNNDIVVLRLNHNGTLDNSFDTDGKMSVNLGDDDRGYAIAVTADDKIIVAGKSGSDIALIQLLGDSDQSALPVNQAPVISVPGAQTATVDQPYAFTAYRDNLISVTDADAGENHLQVTLSVDTGTLTLVHDDPSGGLTYTTTASNNDGYEDQSLSFTGTLDDINKALSWVSYLSAPATTGDATLTITVSDNGHIGTGGAKEVTETIAITVAEVAAFAASPTHHTLASGLDTTLANAVLNRSEGLDVIYDIEILKGDDANTGKLVAVGAVNDRLVILRFNADLSL
;
A
#
# COMPACT_ATOMS: atom_id res chain seq x y z
N ALA A 1 -55.46 -11.35 -9.25
CA ALA A 1 -55.03 -11.59 -10.63
C ALA A 1 -53.55 -11.88 -10.59
N GLU A 2 -53.07 -12.79 -11.44
CA GLU A 2 -51.63 -12.97 -11.67
C GLU A 2 -51.20 -11.96 -12.73
N PHE A 3 -50.11 -11.23 -12.49
CA PHE A 3 -49.60 -10.22 -13.40
C PHE A 3 -48.24 -10.68 -13.91
N ASN A 4 -48.17 -11.06 -15.18
CA ASN A 4 -46.90 -11.47 -15.79
C ASN A 4 -45.98 -10.26 -15.99
N VAL A 5 -44.76 -10.39 -15.50
CA VAL A 5 -43.66 -9.45 -15.74
C VAL A 5 -42.74 -10.07 -16.80
N PRO A 6 -42.25 -9.31 -17.80
CA PRO A 6 -41.41 -9.86 -18.87
C PRO A 6 -39.96 -10.10 -18.40
N LEU A 7 -39.81 -10.98 -17.41
CA LEU A 7 -38.53 -11.42 -16.86
C LEU A 7 -38.18 -12.83 -17.37
N SER A 8 -36.89 -13.19 -17.36
CA SER A 8 -36.47 -14.53 -17.73
C SER A 8 -36.81 -15.56 -16.63
N GLU A 9 -36.62 -16.84 -16.93
CA GLU A 9 -36.75 -17.92 -15.94
C GLU A 9 -35.70 -17.85 -14.82
N SER A 10 -34.62 -17.09 -15.02
CA SER A 10 -33.56 -16.90 -14.02
C SER A 10 -33.82 -15.73 -13.06
N ALA A 11 -34.95 -15.04 -13.21
CA ALA A 11 -35.23 -13.84 -12.44
C ALA A 11 -35.65 -14.12 -11.01
N PHE A 12 -35.13 -13.31 -10.08
CA PHE A 12 -35.48 -13.35 -8.67
C PHE A 12 -35.74 -11.94 -8.16
N VAL A 13 -36.78 -11.79 -7.32
CA VAL A 13 -37.08 -10.55 -6.62
C VAL A 13 -36.64 -10.69 -5.16
N HIS A 14 -35.85 -9.74 -4.69
CA HIS A 14 -35.32 -9.72 -3.33
C HIS A 14 -36.10 -8.80 -2.40
N SER A 15 -36.61 -7.68 -2.93
CA SER A 15 -37.38 -6.73 -2.12
C SER A 15 -38.43 -5.98 -2.92
N SER A 16 -39.35 -5.37 -2.18
CA SER A 16 -40.31 -4.40 -2.69
C SER A 16 -40.20 -3.09 -1.92
N LEU A 17 -40.55 -1.99 -2.60
CA LEU A 17 -40.63 -0.66 -2.02
C LEU A 17 -41.93 0.00 -2.47
N GLU A 18 -42.78 0.39 -1.53
CA GLU A 18 -43.95 1.22 -1.81
C GLU A 18 -43.52 2.69 -1.99
N LEU A 19 -43.99 3.30 -3.06
CA LEU A 19 -43.75 4.70 -3.40
C LEU A 19 -44.88 5.58 -2.84
N PRO A 20 -44.63 6.89 -2.59
CA PRO A 20 -45.64 7.80 -2.04
C PRO A 20 -46.93 7.94 -2.87
N ASP A 21 -46.88 7.61 -4.15
CA ASP A 21 -48.02 7.62 -5.07
C ASP A 21 -48.79 6.29 -5.11
N GLY A 22 -48.45 5.35 -4.23
CA GLY A 22 -49.05 4.01 -4.13
C GLY A 22 -48.58 3.02 -5.19
N LYS A 23 -47.62 3.39 -6.05
CA LYS A 23 -46.92 2.44 -6.91
C LYS A 23 -45.94 1.61 -6.09
N VAL A 24 -45.54 0.45 -6.60
CA VAL A 24 -44.59 -0.46 -5.94
C VAL A 24 -43.42 -0.72 -6.87
N LEU A 25 -42.21 -0.58 -6.36
CA LEU A 25 -41.00 -1.07 -7.00
C LEU A 25 -40.71 -2.48 -6.53
N LEU A 26 -40.27 -3.34 -7.43
CA LEU A 26 -39.64 -4.62 -7.11
C LEU A 26 -38.19 -4.55 -7.56
N VAL A 27 -37.29 -5.09 -6.74
CA VAL A 27 -35.85 -5.07 -6.99
C VAL A 27 -35.32 -6.49 -6.93
N GLY A 28 -34.41 -6.83 -7.84
CA GLY A 28 -33.88 -8.16 -7.92
C GLY A 28 -32.76 -8.31 -8.93
N THR A 29 -32.72 -9.50 -9.53
CA THR A 29 -31.81 -9.85 -10.64
C THR A 29 -32.56 -10.53 -11.77
N ASP A 30 -32.09 -10.35 -12.99
CA ASP A 30 -32.55 -11.07 -14.17
C ASP A 30 -31.41 -11.18 -15.20
N ASN A 31 -31.11 -12.41 -15.67
CA ASN A 31 -29.97 -12.70 -16.55
C ASN A 31 -28.61 -12.22 -16.02
N GLY A 32 -28.46 -12.10 -14.70
CA GLY A 32 -27.22 -11.63 -14.07
C GLY A 32 -27.07 -10.11 -14.07
N ASP A 33 -28.13 -9.35 -14.33
CA ASP A 33 -28.13 -7.89 -14.17
C ASP A 33 -29.10 -7.47 -13.06
N VAL A 34 -28.87 -6.30 -12.45
CA VAL A 34 -29.85 -5.70 -11.53
C VAL A 34 -31.12 -5.37 -12.29
N VAL A 35 -32.27 -5.79 -11.77
CA VAL A 35 -33.58 -5.44 -12.34
C VAL A 35 -34.44 -4.69 -11.35
N VAL A 36 -35.08 -3.62 -11.82
CA VAL A 36 -36.09 -2.86 -11.08
C VAL A 36 -37.35 -2.78 -11.93
N THR A 37 -38.47 -3.24 -11.41
CA THR A 37 -39.77 -3.08 -12.08
C THR A 37 -40.66 -2.16 -11.26
N ARG A 38 -41.51 -1.38 -11.93
CA ARG A 38 -42.53 -0.58 -11.26
C ARG A 38 -43.92 -1.07 -11.58
N HIS A 39 -44.75 -1.18 -10.56
CA HIS A 39 -46.12 -1.64 -10.64
C HIS A 39 -47.06 -0.54 -10.13
N LEU A 40 -48.22 -0.43 -10.77
CA LEU A 40 -49.34 0.38 -10.29
C LEU A 40 -49.87 -0.21 -8.98
N ALA A 41 -50.63 0.58 -8.22
CA ALA A 41 -51.33 0.12 -7.02
C ALA A 41 -52.26 -1.09 -7.26
N THR A 42 -52.67 -1.30 -8.52
CA THR A 42 -53.47 -2.46 -8.94
C THR A 42 -52.66 -3.75 -9.11
N GLY A 43 -51.32 -3.67 -9.05
CA GLY A 43 -50.38 -4.75 -9.33
C GLY A 43 -49.93 -4.86 -10.80
N ALA A 44 -50.63 -4.18 -11.72
CA ALA A 44 -50.25 -4.15 -13.13
C ALA A 44 -48.91 -3.42 -13.33
N LEU A 45 -48.11 -3.88 -14.28
CA LEU A 45 -46.84 -3.24 -14.61
C LEU A 45 -47.07 -1.80 -15.11
N ASP A 46 -46.31 -0.85 -14.58
CA ASP A 46 -46.38 0.56 -14.96
C ASP A 46 -45.51 0.84 -16.19
N ALA A 47 -46.12 0.82 -17.37
CA ALA A 47 -45.44 1.04 -18.64
C ALA A 47 -44.75 2.42 -18.79
N THR A 48 -44.98 3.37 -17.86
CA THR A 48 -44.32 4.68 -17.87
C THR A 48 -42.95 4.68 -17.19
N PHE A 49 -42.53 3.56 -16.60
CA PHE A 49 -41.24 3.40 -15.94
C PHE A 49 -40.22 2.74 -16.88
N ALA A 50 -39.07 3.39 -17.08
CA ALA A 50 -37.96 2.91 -17.90
C ALA A 50 -38.43 2.37 -19.25
N ASP A 51 -38.04 1.13 -19.61
CA ASP A 51 -38.51 0.47 -20.82
C ASP A 51 -39.69 -0.45 -20.49
N GLY A 52 -40.91 0.05 -20.72
CA GLY A 52 -42.13 -0.74 -20.59
C GLY A 52 -42.44 -1.23 -19.16
N GLY A 53 -41.91 -0.56 -18.14
CA GLY A 53 -42.09 -0.88 -16.73
C GLY A 53 -40.89 -1.53 -16.05
N LEU A 54 -39.78 -1.70 -16.78
CA LEU A 54 -38.61 -2.44 -16.34
C LEU A 54 -37.33 -1.65 -16.63
N ALA A 55 -36.49 -1.49 -15.62
CA ALA A 55 -35.11 -1.07 -15.75
C ALA A 55 -34.20 -2.29 -15.52
N ARG A 56 -33.38 -2.63 -16.51
CA ARG A 56 -32.31 -3.64 -16.39
C ARG A 56 -30.98 -2.91 -16.47
N VAL A 57 -30.16 -3.08 -15.44
CA VAL A 57 -28.92 -2.34 -15.27
C VAL A 57 -27.78 -3.33 -15.10
N HIS A 58 -26.99 -3.42 -16.16
CA HIS A 58 -25.66 -4.01 -16.12
C HIS A 58 -24.71 -3.03 -15.43
N VAL A 59 -23.98 -3.49 -14.42
CA VAL A 59 -23.13 -2.67 -13.57
C VAL A 59 -21.66 -2.88 -13.91
N LEU A 60 -21.12 -4.07 -13.62
CA LEU A 60 -19.69 -4.37 -13.80
C LEU A 60 -19.47 -5.49 -14.82
N ASN A 61 -18.65 -6.49 -14.51
CA ASN A 61 -18.11 -7.41 -15.52
C ASN A 61 -18.89 -8.72 -15.61
N ALA A 62 -19.67 -9.08 -14.58
CA ALA A 62 -20.42 -10.32 -14.52
C ALA A 62 -21.75 -10.14 -13.76
N ALA A 63 -22.09 -11.08 -12.87
CA ALA A 63 -23.39 -11.11 -12.21
C ALA A 63 -23.57 -9.92 -11.25
N ASP A 64 -24.71 -9.25 -11.40
CA ASP A 64 -25.14 -8.14 -10.56
C ASP A 64 -26.54 -8.45 -9.99
N GLU A 65 -26.74 -8.14 -8.71
CA GLU A 65 -28.03 -8.32 -8.05
C GLU A 65 -28.41 -7.11 -7.20
N GLY A 66 -29.64 -6.64 -7.34
CA GLY A 66 -30.22 -5.65 -6.44
C GLY A 66 -30.94 -6.31 -5.27
N TYR A 67 -30.59 -5.93 -4.05
CA TYR A 67 -31.20 -6.48 -2.84
C TYR A 67 -32.22 -5.55 -2.21
N ARG A 68 -31.97 -4.24 -2.17
CA ARG A 68 -32.86 -3.30 -1.49
C ARG A 68 -32.91 -1.96 -2.18
N ALA A 69 -34.09 -1.34 -2.19
CA ALA A 69 -34.26 0.05 -2.61
C ALA A 69 -34.78 0.95 -1.51
N THR A 70 -34.48 2.24 -1.63
CA THR A 70 -35.09 3.33 -0.87
C THR A 70 -35.26 4.56 -1.77
N LEU A 71 -35.99 5.56 -1.29
CA LEU A 71 -36.06 6.88 -1.93
C LEU A 71 -35.11 7.85 -1.24
N SER A 72 -34.43 8.67 -2.04
CA SER A 72 -33.84 9.93 -1.58
C SER A 72 -34.93 11.00 -1.45
N LYS A 73 -34.62 12.12 -0.78
CA LYS A 73 -35.60 13.19 -0.50
C LYS A 73 -36.14 13.87 -1.76
N ASP A 74 -35.36 13.92 -2.82
CA ASP A 74 -35.73 14.45 -4.12
C ASP A 74 -36.54 13.46 -4.99
N GLY A 75 -36.83 12.26 -4.46
CA GLY A 75 -37.67 11.26 -5.10
C GLY A 75 -36.94 10.36 -6.11
N LYS A 76 -35.60 10.46 -6.19
CA LYS A 76 -34.78 9.47 -6.89
C LYS A 76 -34.80 8.15 -6.14
N ILE A 77 -34.55 7.08 -6.87
CA ILE A 77 -34.57 5.72 -6.37
C ILE A 77 -33.13 5.29 -6.20
N LEU A 78 -32.77 4.90 -4.98
CA LEU A 78 -31.48 4.30 -4.67
C LEU A 78 -31.66 2.80 -4.53
N VAL A 79 -30.80 2.03 -5.18
CA VAL A 79 -30.77 0.57 -5.09
C VAL A 79 -29.40 0.13 -4.61
N THR A 80 -29.34 -0.80 -3.66
CA THR A 80 -28.09 -1.46 -3.27
C THR A 80 -28.15 -2.96 -3.49
N GLY A 81 -26.98 -3.59 -3.54
CA GLY A 81 -26.81 -5.00 -3.77
C GLY A 81 -25.34 -5.33 -3.94
N PHE A 82 -25.01 -6.16 -4.94
CA PHE A 82 -23.63 -6.38 -5.35
C PHE A 82 -23.47 -6.38 -6.86
N ALA A 83 -22.25 -6.13 -7.31
CA ALA A 83 -21.83 -6.29 -8.70
C ALA A 83 -20.49 -7.04 -8.75
N HIS A 84 -20.31 -7.94 -9.71
CA HIS A 84 -19.10 -8.75 -9.79
C HIS A 84 -18.06 -8.11 -10.73
N ASN A 85 -16.90 -7.74 -10.19
CA ASN A 85 -15.85 -7.02 -10.93
C ASN A 85 -14.92 -7.94 -11.75
N GLY A 86 -15.15 -9.25 -11.74
CA GLY A 86 -14.34 -10.25 -12.44
C GLY A 86 -13.40 -11.02 -11.51
N VAL A 87 -13.22 -10.56 -10.28
CA VAL A 87 -12.43 -11.22 -9.23
C VAL A 87 -13.31 -11.56 -8.03
N ASN A 88 -14.01 -10.57 -7.49
CA ASN A 88 -14.90 -10.67 -6.32
C ASN A 88 -16.16 -9.81 -6.54
N ASN A 89 -17.04 -9.81 -5.53
CA ASN A 89 -18.24 -8.97 -5.51
C ASN A 89 -17.95 -7.65 -4.79
N ASP A 90 -18.41 -6.54 -5.36
CA ASP A 90 -18.32 -5.22 -4.76
C ASP A 90 -19.73 -4.74 -4.36
N ILE A 91 -19.83 -3.90 -3.33
CA ILE A 91 -21.11 -3.26 -2.97
C ILE A 91 -21.47 -2.25 -4.05
N VAL A 92 -22.68 -2.36 -4.60
CA VAL A 92 -23.18 -1.37 -5.57
C VAL A 92 -24.23 -0.45 -4.94
N VAL A 93 -24.22 0.81 -5.35
CA VAL A 93 -25.33 1.76 -5.21
C VAL A 93 -25.70 2.31 -6.59
N LEU A 94 -26.89 1.99 -7.06
CA LEU A 94 -27.45 2.57 -8.28
C LEU A 94 -28.37 3.73 -7.91
N ARG A 95 -28.33 4.81 -8.70
CA ARG A 95 -29.33 5.87 -8.63
C ARG A 95 -30.12 5.95 -9.93
N LEU A 96 -31.44 5.77 -9.80
CA LEU A 96 -32.38 5.95 -10.89
C LEU A 96 -33.21 7.21 -10.64
N ASN A 97 -33.51 7.90 -11.73
CA ASN A 97 -34.58 8.90 -11.75
C ASN A 97 -35.91 8.26 -11.37
N HIS A 98 -36.87 9.07 -10.93
CA HIS A 98 -38.20 8.57 -10.58
C HIS A 98 -38.91 7.90 -11.77
N ASN A 99 -38.56 8.23 -13.01
CA ASN A 99 -39.07 7.56 -14.21
C ASN A 99 -38.34 6.24 -14.54
N GLY A 100 -37.34 5.81 -13.76
CA GLY A 100 -36.60 4.58 -13.95
C GLY A 100 -35.35 4.66 -14.84
N THR A 101 -35.04 5.81 -15.43
CA THR A 101 -33.78 5.99 -16.17
C THR A 101 -32.60 6.25 -15.21
N LEU A 102 -31.39 5.78 -15.52
CA LEU A 102 -30.20 6.08 -14.71
C LEU A 102 -30.00 7.59 -14.52
N ASP A 103 -29.53 7.95 -13.34
CA ASP A 103 -29.23 9.34 -12.97
C ASP A 103 -27.75 9.64 -13.11
N ASN A 104 -27.33 10.09 -14.31
CA ASN A 104 -25.93 10.31 -14.65
C ASN A 104 -25.25 11.47 -13.87
N SER A 105 -25.96 12.18 -12.99
CA SER A 105 -25.31 13.09 -12.04
C SER A 105 -24.74 12.37 -10.81
N PHE A 106 -25.15 11.13 -10.57
CA PHE A 106 -24.58 10.28 -9.52
C PHE A 106 -23.44 9.45 -10.09
N ASP A 107 -22.24 9.61 -9.52
CA ASP A 107 -21.04 8.90 -9.98
C ASP A 107 -20.83 8.93 -11.52
N THR A 108 -21.24 10.04 -12.16
CA THR A 108 -21.18 10.31 -13.60
C THR A 108 -22.02 9.41 -14.54
N ASP A 109 -22.43 8.22 -14.11
CA ASP A 109 -23.18 7.26 -14.94
C ASP A 109 -24.39 6.61 -14.22
N GLY A 110 -24.65 7.02 -12.98
CA GLY A 110 -25.72 6.50 -12.13
C GLY A 110 -25.36 5.27 -11.32
N LYS A 111 -24.10 4.81 -11.35
CA LYS A 111 -23.67 3.54 -10.77
C LYS A 111 -22.41 3.73 -9.95
N MET A 112 -22.52 3.53 -8.64
CA MET A 112 -21.37 3.54 -7.76
C MET A 112 -21.03 2.13 -7.30
N SER A 113 -19.76 1.76 -7.39
CA SER A 113 -19.22 0.53 -6.82
C SER A 113 -18.27 0.86 -5.67
N VAL A 114 -18.35 0.10 -4.57
CA VAL A 114 -17.49 0.23 -3.40
C VAL A 114 -16.88 -1.14 -3.11
N ASN A 115 -15.57 -1.24 -3.32
CA ASN A 115 -14.76 -2.41 -3.02
C ASN A 115 -14.09 -2.21 -1.65
N LEU A 116 -14.35 -3.12 -0.72
CA LEU A 116 -13.80 -3.14 0.64
C LEU A 116 -12.67 -4.19 0.80
N GLY A 117 -12.21 -4.77 -0.30
CA GLY A 117 -11.08 -5.70 -0.39
C GLY A 117 -11.47 -7.18 -0.44
N ASP A 118 -12.76 -7.51 -0.34
CA ASP A 118 -13.24 -8.88 -0.13
C ASP A 118 -14.56 -9.14 -0.89
N ASP A 119 -15.31 -10.18 -0.52
CA ASP A 119 -16.56 -10.54 -1.18
C ASP A 119 -17.75 -9.74 -0.60
N ASP A 120 -17.98 -8.56 -1.16
CA ASP A 120 -18.77 -7.49 -0.56
C ASP A 120 -20.22 -7.45 -1.09
N ARG A 121 -21.19 -7.26 -0.18
CA ARG A 121 -22.62 -7.24 -0.54
C ARG A 121 -23.41 -6.26 0.31
N GLY A 122 -24.15 -5.36 -0.33
CA GLY A 122 -25.01 -4.38 0.31
C GLY A 122 -26.42 -4.95 0.49
N TYR A 123 -26.85 -5.20 1.73
CA TYR A 123 -28.17 -5.78 2.02
C TYR A 123 -29.21 -4.74 2.46
N ALA A 124 -28.74 -3.61 2.98
CA ALA A 124 -29.58 -2.55 3.48
C ALA A 124 -29.10 -1.20 2.98
N ILE A 125 -30.05 -0.32 2.64
CA ILE A 125 -29.79 1.07 2.25
C ILE A 125 -30.78 1.98 2.98
N ALA A 126 -30.29 3.13 3.45
CA ALA A 126 -31.09 4.18 4.08
C ALA A 126 -30.53 5.55 3.71
N VAL A 127 -31.38 6.58 3.76
CA VAL A 127 -30.97 7.97 3.55
C VAL A 127 -31.23 8.74 4.85
N THR A 128 -30.23 9.49 5.31
CA THR A 128 -30.31 10.27 6.54
C THR A 128 -30.98 11.63 6.31
N ALA A 129 -31.29 12.34 7.42
CA ALA A 129 -31.89 13.67 7.36
C ALA A 129 -30.96 14.74 6.75
N ASP A 130 -29.66 14.47 6.62
CA ASP A 130 -28.66 15.30 5.92
C ASP A 130 -28.29 14.76 4.52
N ASP A 131 -29.17 13.94 3.92
CA ASP A 131 -29.06 13.38 2.56
C ASP A 131 -27.91 12.38 2.34
N LYS A 132 -27.19 11.98 3.39
CA LYS A 132 -26.18 10.93 3.32
C LYS A 132 -26.83 9.57 3.07
N ILE A 133 -26.16 8.74 2.29
CA ILE A 133 -26.63 7.40 1.95
C ILE A 133 -25.86 6.41 2.81
N ILE A 134 -26.57 5.63 3.61
CA ILE A 134 -26.01 4.57 4.45
C ILE A 134 -26.28 3.24 3.77
N VAL A 135 -25.23 2.45 3.56
CA VAL A 135 -25.34 1.07 3.11
C VAL A 135 -24.79 0.17 4.20
N ALA A 136 -25.54 -0.87 4.56
CA ALA A 136 -25.09 -1.90 5.50
C ALA A 136 -25.16 -3.28 4.85
N GLY A 137 -24.19 -4.13 5.17
CA GLY A 137 -24.01 -5.39 4.49
C GLY A 137 -22.89 -6.23 5.09
N LYS A 138 -22.15 -6.90 4.23
CA LYS A 138 -20.96 -7.67 4.63
C LYS A 138 -19.78 -7.38 3.70
N SER A 139 -18.59 -7.60 4.23
CA SER A 139 -17.30 -7.69 3.53
C SER A 139 -16.67 -9.00 3.94
N GLY A 140 -16.61 -9.99 3.04
CA GLY A 140 -16.17 -11.34 3.41
C GLY A 140 -17.03 -11.96 4.52
N SER A 141 -16.45 -12.15 5.71
CA SER A 141 -17.14 -12.64 6.92
C SER A 141 -17.49 -11.55 7.94
N ASP A 142 -17.12 -10.30 7.66
CA ASP A 142 -17.28 -9.16 8.55
C ASP A 142 -18.49 -8.29 8.17
N ILE A 143 -18.85 -7.38 9.07
CA ILE A 143 -19.92 -6.40 8.84
C ILE A 143 -19.36 -5.25 8.01
N ALA A 144 -20.03 -4.92 6.91
CA ALA A 144 -19.76 -3.71 6.15
C ALA A 144 -20.77 -2.61 6.52
N LEU A 145 -20.27 -1.40 6.76
CA LEU A 145 -21.08 -0.19 6.94
C LEU A 145 -20.43 0.96 6.17
N ILE A 146 -21.11 1.46 5.14
CA ILE A 146 -20.65 2.55 4.29
C ILE A 146 -21.56 3.75 4.48
N GLN A 147 -20.97 4.93 4.58
CA GLN A 147 -21.67 6.20 4.55
C GLN A 147 -21.15 7.04 3.38
N LEU A 148 -21.98 7.21 2.36
CA LEU A 148 -21.72 8.16 1.28
C LEU A 148 -22.14 9.56 1.75
N LEU A 149 -21.39 10.59 1.33
CA LEU A 149 -21.68 12.00 1.64
C LEU A 149 -23.00 12.52 1.03
N GLY A 150 -23.81 11.63 0.45
CA GLY A 150 -25.12 11.93 -0.10
C GLY A 150 -25.07 12.45 -1.53
N ASP A 151 -26.14 13.14 -1.92
CA ASP A 151 -26.21 13.91 -3.17
C ASP A 151 -25.62 15.32 -3.01
N SER A 152 -24.58 15.48 -2.17
CA SER A 152 -23.92 16.77 -2.06
C SER A 152 -23.25 17.09 -3.39
N ASP A 153 -23.68 18.17 -4.04
CA ASP A 153 -23.09 18.66 -5.29
C ASP A 153 -21.60 19.00 -5.06
N GLN A 154 -20.73 18.08 -5.47
CA GLN A 154 -19.29 18.26 -5.37
C GLN A 154 -18.73 19.16 -6.50
N SER A 155 -19.55 19.67 -7.42
CA SER A 155 -19.09 20.55 -8.51
C SER A 155 -18.58 21.92 -8.02
N ALA A 156 -18.94 22.31 -6.79
CA ALA A 156 -18.42 23.49 -6.12
C ALA A 156 -17.12 23.24 -5.34
N LEU A 157 -16.68 21.98 -5.19
CA LEU A 157 -15.38 21.70 -4.60
C LEU A 157 -14.25 22.12 -5.56
N PRO A 158 -13.07 22.49 -5.04
CA PRO A 158 -11.87 22.63 -5.85
C PRO A 158 -11.64 21.40 -6.73
N VAL A 159 -11.08 21.60 -7.91
CA VAL A 159 -10.68 20.50 -8.81
C VAL A 159 -9.72 19.57 -8.06
N ASN A 160 -9.91 18.25 -8.20
CA ASN A 160 -9.04 17.23 -7.63
C ASN A 160 -7.57 17.53 -7.94
N GLN A 161 -6.71 17.57 -6.92
CA GLN A 161 -5.27 17.80 -7.12
C GLN A 161 -4.54 16.46 -7.10
N ALA A 162 -3.58 16.29 -8.01
CA ALA A 162 -2.81 15.06 -8.04
C ALA A 162 -1.90 14.97 -6.80
N PRO A 163 -1.66 13.74 -6.30
CA PRO A 163 -0.63 13.52 -5.29
C PRO A 163 0.73 14.04 -5.78
N VAL A 164 1.61 14.34 -4.84
CA VAL A 164 3.01 14.71 -5.08
C VAL A 164 3.90 13.73 -4.35
N ILE A 165 4.81 13.10 -5.09
CA ILE A 165 5.84 12.22 -4.54
C ILE A 165 7.15 13.00 -4.46
N SER A 166 7.79 13.00 -3.29
CA SER A 166 9.15 13.49 -3.11
C SER A 166 10.10 12.31 -3.05
N VAL A 167 11.04 12.25 -3.99
CA VAL A 167 12.07 11.22 -4.07
C VAL A 167 13.47 11.84 -4.03
N PRO A 168 14.49 11.11 -3.52
CA PRO A 168 15.87 11.55 -3.66
C PRO A 168 16.36 11.44 -5.11
N GLY A 169 17.53 12.03 -5.38
CA GLY A 169 18.25 11.78 -6.63
C GLY A 169 18.81 10.35 -6.73
N ALA A 170 19.63 10.09 -7.74
CA ALA A 170 20.25 8.78 -7.94
C ALA A 170 21.03 8.30 -6.70
N GLN A 171 20.91 7.02 -6.38
CA GLN A 171 21.52 6.37 -5.22
C GLN A 171 22.59 5.35 -5.65
N THR A 172 23.46 4.98 -4.71
CA THR A 172 24.44 3.90 -4.90
C THR A 172 24.33 2.91 -3.75
N ALA A 173 24.02 1.67 -4.07
CA ALA A 173 23.94 0.55 -3.13
C ALA A 173 25.15 -0.39 -3.32
N THR A 174 25.38 -1.24 -2.34
CA THR A 174 26.39 -2.30 -2.44
C THR A 174 25.68 -3.62 -2.68
N VAL A 175 26.20 -4.45 -3.58
CA VAL A 175 25.66 -5.79 -3.85
C VAL A 175 25.51 -6.60 -2.55
N ASP A 176 24.41 -7.33 -2.45
CA ASP A 176 24.04 -8.19 -1.31
C ASP A 176 23.93 -7.46 0.04
N GLN A 177 23.77 -6.14 0.04
CA GLN A 177 23.54 -5.34 1.25
C GLN A 177 22.24 -4.55 1.16
N PRO A 178 21.37 -4.62 2.18
CA PRO A 178 20.18 -3.78 2.23
C PRO A 178 20.54 -2.29 2.21
N TYR A 179 19.87 -1.55 1.34
CA TYR A 179 20.02 -0.10 1.19
C TYR A 179 18.73 0.60 1.62
N ALA A 180 18.81 1.39 2.69
CA ALA A 180 17.65 2.07 3.26
C ALA A 180 17.41 3.47 2.64
N PHE A 181 16.14 3.76 2.38
CA PHE A 181 15.57 5.08 2.11
C PHE A 181 14.93 5.60 3.40
N THR A 182 15.55 6.61 4.00
CA THR A 182 15.14 7.14 5.30
C THR A 182 15.66 8.56 5.52
N ALA A 183 15.00 9.33 6.39
CA ALA A 183 15.42 10.67 6.75
C ALA A 183 16.85 10.74 7.31
N TYR A 184 17.32 9.69 8.02
CA TYR A 184 18.68 9.62 8.57
C TYR A 184 19.80 9.60 7.52
N ARG A 185 19.44 9.32 6.25
CA ARG A 185 20.36 9.25 5.11
C ARG A 185 20.08 10.35 4.08
N ASP A 186 19.25 11.32 4.43
CA ASP A 186 18.81 12.42 3.54
C ASP A 186 18.25 11.93 2.20
N ASN A 187 17.63 10.74 2.20
CA ASN A 187 17.10 10.10 0.99
C ASN A 187 15.67 9.55 1.18
N LEU A 188 14.89 10.21 2.04
CA LEU A 188 13.51 9.84 2.36
C LEU A 188 12.61 9.89 1.12
N ILE A 189 11.73 8.91 1.00
CA ILE A 189 10.58 8.92 0.08
C ILE A 189 9.37 9.41 0.88
N SER A 190 8.62 10.38 0.35
CA SER A 190 7.40 10.85 1.00
C SER A 190 6.33 11.23 -0.02
N VAL A 191 5.08 11.25 0.45
CA VAL A 191 3.91 11.60 -0.34
C VAL A 191 3.19 12.76 0.34
N THR A 192 2.71 13.71 -0.46
CA THR A 192 1.79 14.75 0.00
C THR A 192 0.65 14.86 -0.99
N ASP A 193 -0.52 15.19 -0.50
CA ASP A 193 -1.69 15.44 -1.32
C ASP A 193 -2.52 16.53 -0.61
N ALA A 194 -2.90 17.58 -1.33
CA ALA A 194 -3.51 18.76 -0.74
C ALA A 194 -4.94 18.52 -0.28
N ASP A 195 -5.57 17.49 -0.82
CA ASP A 195 -7.00 17.33 -0.83
C ASP A 195 -7.45 15.88 -0.48
N ALA A 196 -6.48 14.98 -0.27
CA ALA A 196 -6.68 13.65 0.32
C ALA A 196 -7.38 13.67 1.69
N GLY A 197 -7.02 14.59 2.59
CA GLY A 197 -7.54 14.59 3.96
C GLY A 197 -7.31 13.24 4.67
N GLU A 198 -8.40 12.62 5.15
CA GLU A 198 -8.39 11.28 5.78
C GLU A 198 -8.71 10.15 4.79
N ASN A 199 -8.85 10.45 3.51
CA ASN A 199 -9.12 9.44 2.49
C ASN A 199 -7.87 8.59 2.22
N HIS A 200 -8.09 7.39 1.68
CA HIS A 200 -7.00 6.44 1.45
C HIS A 200 -6.41 6.61 0.05
N LEU A 201 -5.10 6.89 -0.03
CA LEU A 201 -4.38 6.86 -1.31
C LEU A 201 -3.93 5.43 -1.61
N GLN A 202 -3.79 5.08 -2.89
CA GLN A 202 -3.14 3.85 -3.30
C GLN A 202 -1.69 4.12 -3.66
N VAL A 203 -0.77 3.35 -3.09
CA VAL A 203 0.67 3.42 -3.37
C VAL A 203 1.12 2.09 -3.96
N THR A 204 1.90 2.14 -5.03
CA THR A 204 2.62 0.98 -5.58
C THR A 204 4.10 1.28 -5.62
N LEU A 205 4.91 0.44 -4.98
CA LEU A 205 6.37 0.46 -5.10
C LEU A 205 6.81 -0.75 -5.92
N SER A 206 7.70 -0.56 -6.88
CA SER A 206 8.25 -1.67 -7.65
C SER A 206 9.70 -1.45 -8.02
N VAL A 207 10.46 -2.52 -8.18
CA VAL A 207 11.83 -2.48 -8.69
C VAL A 207 11.99 -3.45 -9.85
N ASP A 208 12.71 -3.04 -10.89
CA ASP A 208 12.98 -3.88 -12.06
C ASP A 208 13.90 -5.08 -11.75
N THR A 209 14.82 -4.94 -10.79
CA THR A 209 15.71 -6.01 -10.30
C THR A 209 16.00 -5.90 -8.80
N GLY A 210 15.90 -7.02 -8.09
CA GLY A 210 16.01 -7.09 -6.63
C GLY A 210 14.65 -7.10 -5.95
N THR A 211 14.63 -6.75 -4.66
CA THR A 211 13.42 -6.75 -3.82
C THR A 211 13.36 -5.54 -2.91
N LEU A 212 12.15 -5.25 -2.43
CA LEU A 212 11.80 -4.16 -1.54
C LEU A 212 11.22 -4.71 -0.24
N THR A 213 11.54 -4.06 0.87
CA THR A 213 10.94 -4.35 2.17
C THR A 213 10.52 -3.04 2.82
N LEU A 214 9.27 -2.95 3.26
CA LEU A 214 8.82 -1.94 4.20
C LEU A 214 9.22 -2.43 5.59
N VAL A 215 10.27 -1.85 6.18
CA VAL A 215 10.80 -2.33 7.47
C VAL A 215 9.77 -2.12 8.59
N HIS A 216 8.99 -1.03 8.48
CA HIS A 216 7.80 -0.79 9.28
C HIS A 216 6.61 -0.79 8.32
N ASP A 217 6.14 -1.99 8.00
CA ASP A 217 5.07 -2.26 7.04
C ASP A 217 3.76 -1.55 7.42
N ASP A 218 3.21 -1.77 8.62
CA ASP A 218 2.01 -1.08 9.09
C ASP A 218 2.09 -0.71 10.58
N PRO A 219 2.83 0.36 10.92
CA PRO A 219 3.09 0.71 12.31
C PRO A 219 1.83 1.18 13.07
N SER A 220 0.75 1.52 12.38
CA SER A 220 -0.50 2.00 13.00
C SER A 220 -1.70 1.08 12.79
N GLY A 221 -1.57 0.01 12.00
CA GLY A 221 -2.68 -0.88 11.63
C GLY A 221 -3.63 -0.28 10.57
N GLY A 222 -3.16 0.71 9.82
CA GLY A 222 -3.96 1.54 8.90
C GLY A 222 -3.71 1.28 7.42
N LEU A 223 -2.87 0.29 7.07
CA LEU A 223 -2.61 -0.06 5.68
C LEU A 223 -3.38 -1.31 5.26
N THR A 224 -3.83 -1.33 4.01
CA THR A 224 -4.45 -2.50 3.38
C THR A 224 -3.67 -2.87 2.12
N TYR A 225 -3.10 -4.07 2.09
CA TYR A 225 -2.34 -4.58 0.94
C TYR A 225 -3.28 -5.15 -0.13
N THR A 226 -3.05 -4.82 -1.40
CA THR A 226 -3.85 -5.36 -2.51
C THR A 226 -3.33 -6.75 -2.90
N THR A 227 -4.05 -7.81 -2.53
CA THR A 227 -3.56 -9.21 -2.47
C THR A 227 -3.47 -9.96 -3.81
N THR A 228 -3.37 -9.28 -4.96
CA THR A 228 -3.39 -9.97 -6.27
C THR A 228 -2.11 -10.73 -6.63
N ALA A 229 -1.02 -10.55 -5.87
CA ALA A 229 0.25 -11.25 -6.05
C ALA A 229 0.58 -12.12 -4.82
N SER A 230 1.21 -13.29 -5.04
CA SER A 230 1.48 -14.31 -4.02
C SER A 230 2.49 -13.89 -2.92
N ASN A 231 3.02 -12.68 -2.97
CA ASN A 231 4.04 -12.17 -2.05
C ASN A 231 3.84 -10.72 -1.58
N ASN A 232 2.79 -10.00 -2.00
CA ASN A 232 2.57 -8.58 -1.63
C ASN A 232 2.21 -8.40 -0.13
N ASP A 233 3.17 -8.64 0.74
CA ASP A 233 3.09 -8.55 2.19
C ASP A 233 4.02 -7.45 2.75
N GLY A 234 4.75 -6.74 1.88
CA GLY A 234 5.69 -5.71 2.25
C GLY A 234 7.08 -6.24 2.59
N TYR A 235 7.35 -7.54 2.43
CA TYR A 235 8.63 -8.17 2.73
C TYR A 235 9.23 -8.87 1.51
N GLU A 236 10.39 -8.37 1.05
CA GLU A 236 11.13 -8.94 -0.09
C GLU A 236 10.29 -9.03 -1.38
N ASP A 237 9.51 -7.98 -1.62
CA ASP A 237 8.65 -7.81 -2.78
C ASP A 237 9.37 -7.16 -3.96
N GLN A 238 9.24 -7.73 -5.14
CA GLN A 238 9.65 -7.00 -6.36
C GLN A 238 8.67 -5.88 -6.69
N SER A 239 7.39 -6.06 -6.35
CA SER A 239 6.34 -5.07 -6.49
C SER A 239 5.36 -5.25 -5.34
N LEU A 240 5.12 -4.17 -4.59
CA LEU A 240 4.16 -4.14 -3.50
C LEU A 240 3.18 -2.99 -3.69
N SER A 241 1.93 -3.21 -3.31
CA SER A 241 0.84 -2.24 -3.47
C SER A 241 -0.09 -2.27 -2.26
N PHE A 242 -0.38 -1.08 -1.73
CA PHE A 242 -1.18 -0.91 -0.53
C PHE A 242 -1.98 0.40 -0.57
N THR A 243 -3.03 0.48 0.23
CA THR A 243 -3.82 1.68 0.45
C THR A 243 -3.75 2.11 1.91
N GLY A 244 -3.87 3.41 2.18
CA GLY A 244 -3.80 3.96 3.54
C GLY A 244 -4.01 5.48 3.57
N THR A 245 -4.17 6.05 4.77
CA THR A 245 -4.17 7.51 4.95
C THR A 245 -2.79 8.09 4.64
N LEU A 246 -2.72 9.41 4.39
CA LEU A 246 -1.44 10.08 4.14
C LEU A 246 -0.44 9.93 5.30
N ASP A 247 -0.93 9.90 6.54
CA ASP A 247 -0.09 9.71 7.74
C ASP A 247 0.46 8.28 7.81
N ASP A 248 -0.39 7.27 7.61
CA ASP A 248 0.02 5.86 7.67
C ASP A 248 0.97 5.49 6.52
N ILE A 249 0.69 5.99 5.31
CA ILE A 249 1.57 5.84 4.15
C ILE A 249 2.95 6.43 4.45
N ASN A 250 3.03 7.67 4.94
CA ASN A 250 4.33 8.30 5.21
C ASN A 250 5.09 7.65 6.36
N LYS A 251 4.40 7.05 7.33
CA LYS A 251 5.06 6.23 8.36
C LYS A 251 5.67 4.97 7.75
N ALA A 252 4.97 4.29 6.85
CA ALA A 252 5.51 3.11 6.18
C ALA A 252 6.68 3.43 5.25
N LEU A 253 6.56 4.52 4.48
CA LEU A 253 7.63 5.02 3.59
C LEU A 253 8.85 5.58 4.34
N SER A 254 8.76 5.77 5.66
CA SER A 254 9.90 6.26 6.47
C SER A 254 11.09 5.30 6.51
N TRP A 255 10.85 4.02 6.19
CA TRP A 255 11.85 2.96 6.13
C TRP A 255 11.57 1.96 5.00
N VAL A 256 11.86 2.36 3.76
CA VAL A 256 11.91 1.44 2.61
C VAL A 256 13.34 0.89 2.50
N SER A 257 13.48 -0.42 2.35
CA SER A 257 14.76 -1.08 2.10
C SER A 257 14.77 -1.72 0.73
N TYR A 258 15.83 -1.47 -0.04
CA TYR A 258 16.13 -2.16 -1.29
C TYR A 258 17.23 -3.20 -1.08
N LEU A 259 17.08 -4.39 -1.65
CA LEU A 259 18.13 -5.40 -1.72
C LEU A 259 18.32 -5.84 -3.17
N SER A 260 19.57 -5.84 -3.65
CA SER A 260 19.88 -6.29 -5.01
C SER A 260 19.56 -7.78 -5.19
N ALA A 261 19.36 -8.20 -6.43
CA ALA A 261 19.41 -9.62 -6.74
C ALA A 261 20.77 -10.21 -6.30
N PRO A 262 20.82 -11.48 -5.83
CA PRO A 262 22.04 -12.06 -5.28
C PRO A 262 23.24 -11.97 -6.23
N ALA A 263 24.38 -11.53 -5.72
CA ALA A 263 25.65 -11.39 -6.45
C ALA A 263 25.53 -10.62 -7.79
N THR A 264 24.55 -9.73 -7.91
CA THR A 264 24.25 -9.00 -9.15
C THR A 264 24.57 -7.52 -8.99
N THR A 265 25.48 -7.01 -9.83
CA THR A 265 25.78 -5.58 -9.96
C THR A 265 25.12 -5.00 -11.20
N GLY A 266 25.03 -3.67 -11.27
CA GLY A 266 24.41 -2.96 -12.39
C GLY A 266 23.41 -1.91 -11.92
N ASP A 267 22.56 -1.48 -12.84
CA ASP A 267 21.54 -0.47 -12.55
C ASP A 267 20.22 -1.15 -12.19
N ALA A 268 19.51 -0.54 -11.22
CA ALA A 268 18.15 -0.88 -10.83
C ALA A 268 17.32 0.42 -10.76
N THR A 269 16.02 0.30 -11.01
CA THR A 269 15.07 1.41 -11.00
C THR A 269 13.95 1.12 -10.03
N LEU A 270 13.88 1.88 -8.93
CA LEU A 270 12.74 1.90 -8.03
C LEU A 270 11.69 2.86 -8.60
N THR A 271 10.49 2.35 -8.86
CA THR A 271 9.34 3.11 -9.35
C THR A 271 8.30 3.23 -8.24
N ILE A 272 7.81 4.44 -8.01
CA ILE A 272 6.77 4.77 -7.04
C ILE A 272 5.60 5.37 -7.79
N THR A 273 4.43 4.77 -7.66
CA THR A 273 3.18 5.28 -8.21
C THR A 273 2.19 5.55 -7.08
N VAL A 274 1.53 6.70 -7.11
CA VAL A 274 0.50 7.09 -6.13
C VAL A 274 -0.76 7.54 -6.86
N SER A 275 -1.89 6.93 -6.52
CA SER A 275 -3.23 7.29 -6.99
C SER A 275 -4.08 7.83 -5.83
N ASP A 276 -4.79 8.93 -6.08
CA ASP A 276 -5.75 9.49 -5.15
C ASP A 276 -7.13 8.82 -5.19
N ASN A 277 -7.35 7.82 -6.06
CA ASN A 277 -8.62 7.13 -6.29
C ASN A 277 -9.85 8.06 -6.49
N GLY A 278 -9.63 9.34 -6.82
CA GLY A 278 -10.67 10.33 -7.13
C GLY A 278 -11.37 10.91 -5.91
N HIS A 279 -10.73 10.90 -4.74
CA HIS A 279 -11.41 11.11 -3.47
C HIS A 279 -12.08 12.47 -3.27
N ILE A 280 -11.64 13.56 -3.92
CA ILE A 280 -12.42 14.81 -3.90
C ILE A 280 -12.36 15.62 -5.22
N GLY A 281 -13.34 16.48 -5.42
CA GLY A 281 -13.38 17.40 -6.57
C GLY A 281 -13.78 16.75 -7.90
N THR A 282 -14.03 17.57 -8.91
CA THR A 282 -14.29 17.06 -10.27
C THR A 282 -12.99 16.59 -10.92
N GLY A 283 -13.03 15.54 -11.74
CA GLY A 283 -11.90 15.12 -12.57
C GLY A 283 -11.44 13.68 -12.38
N GLY A 284 -12.11 12.92 -11.50
CA GLY A 284 -11.83 11.50 -11.23
C GLY A 284 -10.44 11.29 -10.62
N ALA A 285 -10.04 10.02 -10.54
CA ALA A 285 -8.74 9.64 -10.00
C ALA A 285 -7.57 10.29 -10.75
N LYS A 286 -6.59 10.81 -10.01
CA LYS A 286 -5.30 11.25 -10.51
C LYS A 286 -4.21 10.35 -9.97
N GLU A 287 -3.25 10.06 -10.84
CA GLU A 287 -2.11 9.21 -10.56
C GLU A 287 -0.83 9.96 -10.94
N VAL A 288 0.20 9.80 -10.13
CA VAL A 288 1.55 10.30 -10.38
C VAL A 288 2.57 9.17 -10.20
N THR A 289 3.63 9.20 -10.99
CA THR A 289 4.73 8.23 -10.90
C THR A 289 6.07 8.96 -10.85
N GLU A 290 6.92 8.55 -9.93
CA GLU A 290 8.32 8.98 -9.82
C GLU A 290 9.25 7.77 -9.80
N THR A 291 10.52 7.99 -10.16
CA THR A 291 11.53 6.93 -10.19
C THR A 291 12.83 7.33 -9.51
N ILE A 292 13.53 6.35 -8.95
CA ILE A 292 14.86 6.51 -8.35
C ILE A 292 15.80 5.51 -9.03
N ALA A 293 16.85 6.04 -9.66
CA ALA A 293 17.94 5.22 -10.18
C ALA A 293 18.86 4.76 -9.04
N ILE A 294 19.18 3.47 -9.00
CA ILE A 294 20.07 2.84 -8.02
C ILE A 294 21.19 2.13 -8.78
N THR A 295 22.44 2.56 -8.57
CA THR A 295 23.60 1.82 -9.07
C THR A 295 24.09 0.85 -7.99
N VAL A 296 24.07 -0.45 -8.28
CA VAL A 296 24.56 -1.51 -7.40
C VAL A 296 26.04 -1.78 -7.69
N ALA A 297 26.90 -1.35 -6.77
CA ALA A 297 28.34 -1.46 -6.86
C ALA A 297 28.89 -2.74 -6.20
N GLU A 298 30.05 -3.20 -6.65
CA GLU A 298 30.79 -4.27 -5.99
C GLU A 298 31.27 -3.85 -4.60
N VAL A 299 31.38 -4.81 -3.69
CA VAL A 299 32.14 -4.63 -2.45
C VAL A 299 33.60 -4.41 -2.81
N ALA A 300 34.21 -3.34 -2.29
CA ALA A 300 35.62 -3.05 -2.56
C ALA A 300 36.49 -4.27 -2.20
N ALA A 301 37.24 -4.77 -3.19
CA ALA A 301 38.19 -5.85 -2.97
C ALA A 301 39.23 -5.42 -1.93
N PHE A 302 39.70 -6.37 -1.11
CA PHE A 302 40.91 -6.16 -0.32
C PHE A 302 42.05 -5.74 -1.24
N ALA A 303 42.96 -4.91 -0.72
CA ALA A 303 44.20 -4.62 -1.43
C ALA A 303 44.87 -5.94 -1.84
N ALA A 304 45.36 -6.00 -3.08
CA ALA A 304 46.08 -7.18 -3.54
C ALA A 304 47.17 -7.54 -2.54
N SER A 305 47.36 -8.84 -2.27
CA SER A 305 48.48 -9.31 -1.47
C SER A 305 49.77 -8.65 -1.97
N PRO A 306 50.66 -8.17 -1.07
CA PRO A 306 51.94 -7.62 -1.49
C PRO A 306 52.65 -8.59 -2.44
N THR A 307 53.25 -8.08 -3.51
CA THR A 307 53.96 -8.91 -4.50
C THR A 307 55.28 -9.48 -3.98
N HIS A 308 55.66 -9.17 -2.74
CA HIS A 308 56.90 -9.60 -2.11
C HIS A 308 56.67 -10.80 -1.20
N HIS A 309 57.61 -11.75 -1.22
CA HIS A 309 57.60 -12.89 -0.31
C HIS A 309 57.95 -12.44 1.12
N THR A 310 57.09 -12.74 2.09
CA THR A 310 57.44 -12.64 3.52
C THR A 310 58.38 -13.80 3.87
N LEU A 311 59.67 -13.52 4.07
CA LEU A 311 60.62 -14.52 4.52
C LEU A 311 60.51 -14.70 6.04
N ALA A 312 60.27 -15.92 6.51
CA ALA A 312 60.14 -16.24 7.94
C ALA A 312 61.38 -15.92 8.80
N SER A 313 62.53 -15.62 8.19
CA SER A 313 63.78 -15.28 8.88
C SER A 313 63.99 -13.78 9.14
N GLY A 314 63.02 -12.93 8.80
CA GLY A 314 63.14 -11.47 8.90
C GLY A 314 62.77 -10.90 10.27
N LEU A 315 63.29 -11.42 11.38
CA LEU A 315 63.22 -10.68 12.64
C LEU A 315 63.95 -9.34 12.42
N ASP A 316 63.31 -8.23 12.77
CA ASP A 316 63.96 -6.92 12.76
C ASP A 316 65.03 -6.90 13.85
N THR A 317 66.29 -7.04 13.44
CA THR A 317 67.46 -7.09 14.33
C THR A 317 67.83 -5.72 14.90
N THR A 318 67.15 -4.65 14.48
CA THR A 318 67.33 -3.31 15.05
C THR A 318 66.50 -3.10 16.33
N LEU A 319 65.55 -4.00 16.62
CA LEU A 319 64.86 -4.05 17.91
C LEU A 319 65.82 -4.51 19.00
N ALA A 320 66.22 -3.57 19.86
CA ALA A 320 67.22 -3.78 20.90
C ALA A 320 66.82 -4.82 21.97
N ASN A 321 65.53 -5.17 22.09
CA ASN A 321 65.01 -6.07 23.13
C ASN A 321 63.97 -7.05 22.57
N ALA A 322 64.41 -8.11 21.88
CA ALA A 322 63.50 -9.17 21.42
C ALA A 322 62.92 -10.03 22.57
N VAL A 323 63.47 -9.90 23.78
CA VAL A 323 63.01 -10.56 25.00
C VAL A 323 62.84 -9.51 26.10
N LEU A 324 61.62 -9.35 26.59
CA LEU A 324 61.29 -8.42 27.68
C LEU A 324 61.12 -9.23 28.98
N ASN A 325 62.15 -9.28 29.82
CA ASN A 325 62.02 -9.84 31.16
C ASN A 325 61.58 -8.71 32.13
N ARG A 326 60.46 -8.89 32.84
CA ARG A 326 59.96 -7.96 33.87
C ARG A 326 60.00 -8.59 35.26
N SER A 327 60.22 -9.90 35.36
CA SER A 327 60.22 -10.63 36.63
C SER A 327 61.00 -11.95 36.60
N GLU A 328 61.23 -12.55 37.78
CA GLU A 328 61.77 -13.92 37.90
C GLU A 328 60.74 -15.02 37.54
N GLY A 329 59.47 -14.65 37.29
CA GLY A 329 58.38 -15.55 36.92
C GLY A 329 58.09 -15.61 35.41
N LEU A 330 57.06 -16.36 35.02
CA LEU A 330 56.61 -16.45 33.64
C LEU A 330 55.88 -15.15 33.24
N ASP A 331 56.43 -14.43 32.26
CA ASP A 331 55.82 -13.24 31.66
C ASP A 331 55.29 -13.61 30.26
N VAL A 332 53.99 -13.43 29.98
CA VAL A 332 53.35 -13.77 28.70
C VAL A 332 52.40 -12.67 28.26
N ILE A 333 52.39 -12.35 26.96
CA ILE A 333 51.36 -11.54 26.31
C ILE A 333 50.49 -12.50 25.48
N TYR A 334 49.17 -12.42 25.64
CA TYR A 334 48.21 -13.25 24.89
C TYR A 334 47.63 -12.54 23.67
N ASP A 335 47.50 -11.23 23.76
CA ASP A 335 46.91 -10.42 22.70
C ASP A 335 47.54 -9.02 22.70
N ILE A 336 47.63 -8.43 21.51
CA ILE A 336 48.18 -7.10 21.28
C ILE A 336 47.40 -6.41 20.17
N GLU A 337 46.95 -5.19 20.45
CA GLU A 337 46.20 -4.36 19.51
C GLU A 337 46.95 -3.05 19.27
N ILE A 338 47.01 -2.62 18.00
CA ILE A 338 47.48 -1.28 17.65
C ILE A 338 46.30 -0.31 17.88
N LEU A 339 46.47 0.64 18.79
CA LEU A 339 45.49 1.68 19.03
C LEU A 339 45.41 2.61 17.82
N LYS A 340 44.23 2.69 17.22
CA LYS A 340 43.91 3.69 16.19
C LYS A 340 43.73 5.05 16.89
N GLY A 341 44.69 5.94 16.73
CA GLY A 341 44.58 7.35 17.13
C GLY A 341 44.51 8.26 15.90
N ASP A 342 44.01 9.49 16.10
CA ASP A 342 43.75 10.48 15.03
C ASP A 342 45.01 10.96 14.29
N ASP A 343 46.20 10.72 14.84
CA ASP A 343 47.48 11.03 14.20
C ASP A 343 48.11 9.76 13.63
N ALA A 344 48.22 9.72 12.30
CA ALA A 344 48.72 8.61 11.49
C ALA A 344 50.17 8.14 11.76
N ASN A 345 50.80 8.52 12.88
CA ASN A 345 52.21 8.27 13.17
C ASN A 345 52.56 7.95 14.64
N THR A 346 51.63 7.57 15.53
CA THR A 346 52.04 7.19 16.91
C THR A 346 51.89 5.73 17.30
N GLY A 347 51.23 4.89 16.49
CA GLY A 347 51.33 3.41 16.52
C GLY A 347 51.39 2.76 17.91
N LYS A 348 50.68 3.31 18.90
CA LYS A 348 50.75 2.80 20.26
C LYS A 348 50.09 1.44 20.29
N LEU A 349 50.71 0.49 20.97
CA LEU A 349 50.13 -0.83 21.15
C LEU A 349 49.61 -0.96 22.57
N VAL A 350 48.53 -1.71 22.73
CA VAL A 350 48.07 -2.20 24.02
C VAL A 350 48.16 -3.71 23.97
N ALA A 351 48.86 -4.28 24.93
CA ALA A 351 48.99 -5.70 25.10
C ALA A 351 48.35 -6.13 26.41
N VAL A 352 47.69 -7.29 26.38
CA VAL A 352 47.12 -7.92 27.57
C VAL A 352 47.82 -9.24 27.82
N GLY A 353 48.17 -9.47 29.08
CA GLY A 353 49.04 -10.59 29.44
C GLY A 353 49.09 -10.87 30.93
N ALA A 354 50.04 -11.71 31.31
CA ALA A 354 50.35 -12.02 32.69
C ALA A 354 51.82 -11.73 33.00
N VAL A 355 52.06 -11.14 34.17
CA VAL A 355 53.39 -10.93 34.76
C VAL A 355 53.32 -11.46 36.20
N ASN A 356 54.15 -12.45 36.55
CA ASN A 356 54.08 -13.17 37.84
C ASN A 356 52.65 -13.66 38.21
N ASP A 357 51.99 -14.37 37.30
CA ASP A 357 50.63 -14.91 37.50
C ASP A 357 49.55 -13.86 37.77
N ARG A 358 49.81 -12.58 37.46
CA ARG A 358 48.85 -11.48 37.58
C ARG A 358 48.54 -10.89 36.21
N LEU A 359 47.24 -10.66 35.95
CA LEU A 359 46.78 -9.96 34.76
C LEU A 359 47.37 -8.55 34.71
N VAL A 360 47.94 -8.18 33.57
CA VAL A 360 48.47 -6.85 33.30
C VAL A 360 47.98 -6.33 31.95
N ILE A 361 47.83 -5.01 31.88
CA ILE A 361 47.69 -4.27 30.62
C ILE A 361 48.99 -3.48 30.46
N LEU A 362 49.67 -3.71 29.35
CA LEU A 362 50.92 -3.05 28.98
C LEU A 362 50.64 -2.13 27.79
N ARG A 363 51.22 -0.94 27.80
CA ARG A 363 51.13 -0.01 26.68
C ARG A 363 52.52 0.12 26.09
N PHE A 364 52.64 0.01 24.77
CA PHE A 364 53.89 0.19 24.05
C PHE A 364 53.77 1.35 23.07
N ASN A 365 54.90 1.98 22.74
CA ASN A 365 55.04 2.85 21.58
C ASN A 365 55.25 2.01 20.30
N ALA A 366 55.17 2.66 19.13
CA ALA A 366 55.36 2.00 17.83
C ALA A 366 56.73 1.33 17.64
N ASP A 367 57.74 1.76 18.39
CA ASP A 367 59.09 1.17 18.43
C ASP A 367 59.21 0.00 19.42
N LEU A 368 58.08 -0.50 19.95
CA LEU A 368 57.97 -1.54 20.97
C LEU A 368 58.62 -1.20 22.32
N SER A 369 58.91 0.08 22.60
CA SER A 369 59.25 0.53 23.96
C SER A 369 58.00 0.59 24.84
N LEU A 370 58.10 0.14 26.09
CA LEU A 370 57.01 0.16 27.09
C LEU A 370 56.78 1.59 27.63
#